data_AF-A0A5B0HHT9-F1
#
_entry.id   AF-A0A5B0HHT9-F1
#
_cell.length_a   1.000
_cell.length_b   1.000
_cell.length_c   1.000
_cell.angle_alpha   90.00
_cell.angle_beta   90.00
_cell.angle_gamma   90.00
#
_symmetry.space_group_name_H-M   'P 1'
#
loop_
_entity.id
_entity.type
_entity.pdbx_description
1 polymer ?
#
loop_
_entity_poly.entity_id
_entity_poly.type
_entity_poly.pdbx_seq_one_letter_code
_entity_poly.pdbx_strand_id
1 'polypeptide(L)'
;MSKQNDNRPRLANSAAYLRDAHDSGLSAHSRFRCTFESIYFCLCELAESNGMSLDGLTHPSVDVVDAGLTALHASSSEREVVEQLTEWANSTSPFVPSVSIDDACRLAEQINTATISFFARRGPASAS
;
A
#
# COMPACT_ATOMS: atom_id res chain seq x y z
N MET A 1 -17.76 -7.34 18.37
CA MET A 1 -16.37 -6.86 18.41
C MET A 1 -15.52 -7.90 17.70
N SER A 2 -15.19 -7.62 16.45
CA SER A 2 -14.73 -8.61 15.47
C SER A 2 -13.23 -8.87 15.63
N LYS A 3 -12.88 -10.09 16.08
CA LYS A 3 -11.52 -10.65 16.14
C LYS A 3 -10.86 -10.88 14.76
N GLN A 4 -11.35 -10.20 13.71
CA GLN A 4 -11.05 -10.51 12.31
C GLN A 4 -9.89 -9.69 11.74
N ASN A 5 -9.51 -8.58 12.39
CA ASN A 5 -8.41 -7.72 11.96
C ASN A 5 -7.04 -8.09 12.58
N ASP A 6 -7.00 -9.03 13.51
CA ASP A 6 -5.76 -9.36 14.25
C ASP A 6 -4.76 -10.23 13.45
N ASN A 7 -5.10 -10.69 12.25
CA ASN A 7 -4.29 -11.66 11.49
C ASN A 7 -3.51 -11.07 10.29
N ARG A 8 -3.49 -9.73 10.11
CA ARG A 8 -2.81 -9.08 8.97
C ARG A 8 -1.97 -7.90 9.44
N PRO A 9 -0.76 -8.14 9.96
CA PRO A 9 0.09 -7.09 10.54
C PRO A 9 0.43 -5.98 9.52
N ARG A 10 0.58 -6.32 8.23
CA ARG A 10 0.84 -5.31 7.20
C ARG A 10 -0.36 -4.39 6.95
N LEU A 11 -1.58 -4.92 7.01
CA LEU A 11 -2.77 -4.07 6.87
C LEU A 11 -2.95 -3.13 8.07
N ALA A 12 -2.61 -3.59 9.28
CA ALA A 12 -2.56 -2.74 10.45
C ALA A 12 -1.46 -1.64 10.32
N ASN A 13 -0.27 -2.02 9.85
CA ASN A 13 0.81 -1.06 9.57
C ASN A 13 0.41 -0.05 8.50
N SER A 14 -0.27 -0.49 7.44
CA SER A 14 -0.80 0.41 6.40
C SER A 14 -1.69 1.49 7.01
N ALA A 15 -2.64 1.10 7.86
CA ALA A 15 -3.52 2.05 8.53
C ALA A 15 -2.75 3.01 9.46
N ALA A 16 -1.69 2.55 10.13
CA ALA A 16 -0.84 3.42 10.95
C ALA A 16 -0.09 4.45 10.09
N TYR A 17 0.57 4.00 9.03
CA TYR A 17 1.28 4.88 8.10
C TYR A 17 0.34 5.86 7.40
N LEU A 18 -0.87 5.44 7.03
CA LEU A 18 -1.85 6.33 6.43
C LEU A 18 -2.22 7.47 7.38
N ARG A 19 -2.42 7.19 8.68
CA ARG A 19 -2.66 8.25 9.68
C ARG A 19 -1.50 9.25 9.75
N ASP A 20 -0.27 8.75 9.78
CA ASP A 20 0.92 9.59 9.82
C ASP A 20 1.06 10.42 8.53
N ALA A 21 0.68 9.89 7.37
CA ALA A 21 0.67 10.63 6.12
C ALA A 21 -0.27 11.87 6.13
N HIS A 22 -1.32 11.83 6.96
CA HIS A 22 -2.21 12.97 7.17
C HIS A 22 -1.75 13.92 8.29
N ASP A 23 -0.69 13.59 9.04
CA ASP A 23 -0.17 14.46 10.08
C ASP A 23 0.57 15.66 9.48
N SER A 24 -0.03 16.85 9.61
CA SER A 24 0.54 18.10 9.13
C SER A 24 1.74 18.58 9.97
N GLY A 25 2.01 17.97 11.12
CA GLY A 25 3.22 18.16 11.91
C GLY A 25 4.46 17.49 11.32
N LEU A 26 4.28 16.56 10.37
CA LEU A 26 5.38 15.90 9.67
C LEU A 26 5.81 16.66 8.42
N SER A 27 7.10 16.51 8.05
CA SER A 27 7.62 17.05 6.80
C SER A 27 6.93 16.43 5.59
N ALA A 28 6.88 17.14 4.46
CA ALA A 28 6.32 16.60 3.22
C ALA A 28 6.98 15.27 2.81
N HIS A 29 8.30 15.16 2.95
CA HIS A 29 9.04 13.94 2.65
C HIS A 29 8.63 12.78 3.55
N SER A 30 8.46 13.03 4.86
CA SER A 30 7.98 12.03 5.82
C SER A 30 6.57 11.58 5.46
N ARG A 31 5.68 12.53 5.15
CA ARG A 31 4.29 12.23 4.75
C ARG A 31 4.23 11.39 3.49
N PHE A 32 4.98 11.73 2.43
CA PHE A 32 5.08 10.91 1.22
C PHE A 32 5.64 9.52 1.51
N ARG A 33 6.63 9.40 2.41
CA ARG A 33 7.17 8.09 2.81
C ARG A 33 6.07 7.26 3.49
N CYS A 34 5.33 7.85 4.43
CA CYS A 34 4.20 7.21 5.08
C CYS A 34 3.11 6.81 4.06
N THR A 35 2.76 7.68 3.10
CA THR A 35 1.82 7.35 2.03
C THR A 35 2.29 6.14 1.23
N PHE A 36 3.55 6.13 0.82
CA PHE A 36 4.15 5.03 0.08
C PHE A 36 4.13 3.72 0.87
N GLU A 37 4.58 3.74 2.13
CA GLU A 37 4.59 2.54 2.99
C GLU A 37 3.17 1.98 3.20
N SER A 38 2.17 2.85 3.37
CA SER A 38 0.76 2.42 3.46
C SER A 38 0.32 1.65 2.21
N ILE A 39 0.59 2.22 1.03
CA ILE A 39 0.30 1.56 -0.25
C ILE A 39 1.05 0.25 -0.35
N TYR A 40 2.37 0.25 -0.13
CA TYR A 40 3.22 -0.91 -0.30
C TYR A 40 2.79 -2.08 0.59
N PHE A 41 2.46 -1.83 1.86
CA PHE A 41 1.95 -2.88 2.75
C PHE A 41 0.62 -3.49 2.27
N CYS A 42 -0.27 -2.70 1.67
CA CYS A 42 -1.47 -3.22 1.04
C CYS A 42 -1.13 -4.10 -0.18
N LEU A 43 -0.20 -3.66 -1.02
CA LEU A 43 0.23 -4.39 -2.21
C LEU A 43 0.92 -5.72 -1.83
N CYS A 44 1.70 -5.76 -0.75
CA CYS A 44 2.25 -7.01 -0.20
C CYS A 44 1.15 -8.02 0.14
N GLU A 45 0.10 -7.60 0.85
CA GLU A 45 -1.02 -8.49 1.20
C GLU A 45 -1.73 -9.03 -0.05
N LEU A 46 -1.94 -8.16 -1.05
CA LEU A 46 -2.58 -8.53 -2.31
C LEU A 46 -1.71 -9.47 -3.14
N ALA A 47 -0.41 -9.21 -3.23
CA ALA A 47 0.56 -10.05 -3.94
C ALA A 47 0.63 -11.46 -3.31
N GLU A 48 0.77 -11.56 -1.98
CA GLU A 48 0.73 -12.85 -1.30
C GLU A 48 -0.58 -13.59 -1.48
N SER A 49 -1.70 -12.87 -1.47
CA SER A 49 -3.02 -13.48 -1.68
C SER A 49 -3.21 -14.07 -3.09
N ASN A 50 -2.32 -13.75 -4.03
CA ASN A 50 -2.24 -14.34 -5.37
C ASN A 50 -1.06 -15.31 -5.52
N GLY A 51 -0.46 -15.75 -4.42
CA GLY A 51 0.55 -16.81 -4.40
C GLY A 51 1.99 -16.33 -4.57
N MET A 52 2.27 -15.03 -4.55
CA MET A 52 3.64 -14.52 -4.52
C MET A 52 4.26 -14.75 -3.13
N SER A 53 5.47 -15.31 -3.08
CA SER A 53 6.28 -15.29 -1.85
C SER A 53 7.02 -13.97 -1.75
N LEU A 54 7.03 -13.37 -0.55
CA LEU A 54 7.73 -12.11 -0.28
C LEU A 54 9.12 -12.32 0.36
N ASP A 55 9.51 -13.57 0.61
CA ASP A 55 10.77 -13.89 1.27
C ASP A 55 11.96 -13.52 0.38
N GLY A 56 12.92 -12.78 0.94
CA GLY A 56 14.15 -12.39 0.25
C GLY A 56 14.01 -11.22 -0.73
N LEU A 57 12.84 -10.60 -0.83
CA LEU A 57 12.65 -9.41 -1.67
C LEU A 57 13.22 -8.15 -1.01
N THR A 58 13.85 -7.30 -1.81
CA THR A 58 14.36 -6.00 -1.35
C THR A 58 13.22 -4.99 -1.30
N HIS A 59 13.17 -4.18 -0.23
CA HIS A 59 12.18 -3.12 -0.10
C HIS A 59 12.65 -1.81 -0.76
N PRO A 60 11.83 -1.16 -1.60
CA PRO A 60 10.59 -1.68 -2.19
C PRO A 60 10.86 -2.56 -3.43
N SER A 61 10.05 -3.62 -3.58
CA SER A 61 10.11 -4.51 -4.75
C SER A 61 9.09 -4.11 -5.81
N VAL A 62 9.57 -3.89 -7.04
CA VAL A 62 8.72 -3.58 -8.20
C VAL A 62 7.78 -4.75 -8.53
N ASP A 63 8.23 -5.98 -8.34
CA ASP A 63 7.41 -7.18 -8.59
C ASP A 63 6.21 -7.24 -7.65
N VAL A 64 6.39 -6.83 -6.39
CA VAL A 64 5.30 -6.74 -5.41
C VAL A 64 4.30 -5.67 -5.80
N VAL A 65 4.80 -4.53 -6.27
CA VAL A 65 3.96 -3.40 -6.71
C VAL A 65 3.09 -3.82 -7.89
N ASP A 66 3.68 -4.39 -8.94
CA ASP A 66 2.92 -4.83 -10.12
C ASP A 66 1.93 -5.95 -9.79
N ALA A 67 2.36 -6.96 -9.01
CA ALA A 67 1.48 -8.05 -8.61
C ALA A 67 0.29 -7.55 -7.77
N GLY A 68 0.52 -6.64 -6.81
CA GLY A 68 -0.52 -6.04 -5.98
C GLY A 68 -1.49 -5.17 -6.78
N LEU A 69 -0.99 -4.33 -7.69
CA LEU A 69 -1.83 -3.47 -8.53
C LEU A 69 -2.65 -4.29 -9.53
N THR A 70 -2.07 -5.36 -10.06
CA THR A 70 -2.78 -6.32 -10.91
C THR A 70 -3.89 -7.03 -10.14
N ALA A 71 -3.61 -7.47 -8.91
CA ALA A 71 -4.61 -8.07 -8.02
C ALA A 71 -5.78 -7.14 -7.69
N LEU A 72 -5.51 -5.83 -7.59
CA LEU A 72 -6.51 -4.81 -7.30
C LEU A 72 -7.32 -4.39 -8.54
N HIS A 73 -6.89 -4.81 -9.73
CA HIS A 73 -7.35 -4.24 -11.00
C HIS A 73 -7.20 -2.71 -11.06
N ALA A 74 -6.07 -2.19 -10.55
CA ALA A 74 -5.78 -0.77 -10.55
C ALA A 74 -5.80 -0.20 -11.98
N SER A 75 -6.45 0.95 -12.13
CA SER A 75 -6.50 1.73 -13.36
C SER A 75 -5.12 2.27 -13.73
N SER A 76 -4.94 2.66 -15.00
CA SER A 76 -3.67 3.20 -15.48
C SER A 76 -3.22 4.45 -14.70
N SER A 77 -4.15 5.31 -14.29
CA SER A 77 -3.84 6.49 -13.48
C SER A 77 -3.39 6.14 -12.06
N GLU A 78 -3.99 5.12 -11.44
CA GLU A 78 -3.56 4.66 -10.11
C GLU A 78 -2.18 4.02 -10.19
N ARG A 79 -1.93 3.21 -11.23
CA ARG A 79 -0.61 2.62 -11.50
C ARG A 79 0.46 3.68 -11.65
N GLU A 80 0.23 4.70 -12.49
CA GLU A 80 1.17 5.79 -12.73
C GLU A 80 1.58 6.52 -11.44
N VAL A 81 0.62 6.82 -10.55
CA VAL A 81 0.93 7.46 -9.26
C VAL A 81 1.76 6.55 -8.36
N VAL A 82 1.41 5.26 -8.27
CA VAL A 82 2.17 4.30 -7.45
C VAL A 82 3.57 4.06 -8.02
N GLU A 83 3.73 4.05 -9.34
CA GLU A 83 5.03 3.97 -10.00
C GLU A 83 5.90 5.18 -9.66
N GLN A 84 5.38 6.41 -9.78
CA GLN A 84 6.09 7.63 -9.39
C GLN A 84 6.52 7.60 -7.91
N LEU A 85 5.64 7.13 -7.01
CA LEU A 85 5.96 6.98 -5.59
C LEU A 85 7.03 5.90 -5.36
N THR A 86 6.98 4.79 -6.11
CA THR A 86 7.94 3.68 -5.99
C THR A 86 9.32 4.08 -6.49
N GLU A 87 9.39 4.76 -7.64
CA GLU A 87 10.64 5.31 -8.18
C GLU A 87 11.24 6.33 -7.22
N TRP A 88 10.43 7.26 -6.71
CA TRP A 88 10.86 8.22 -5.70
C TRP A 88 11.37 7.51 -4.44
N ALA A 89 10.65 6.51 -3.94
CA ALA A 89 11.00 5.77 -2.73
C ALA A 89 12.32 4.99 -2.86
N ASN A 90 12.63 4.48 -4.07
CA ASN A 90 13.88 3.82 -4.44
C ASN A 90 15.04 4.79 -4.68
N SER A 91 14.75 6.06 -4.95
CA SER A 91 15.76 7.06 -5.23
C SER A 91 16.43 7.60 -3.95
N THR A 92 17.64 8.16 -4.10
CA THR A 92 18.28 9.00 -3.07
C THR A 92 17.94 10.49 -3.27
N SER A 93 16.84 10.81 -3.94
CA SER A 93 16.48 12.18 -4.29
C SER A 93 16.13 12.97 -3.03
N PRO A 94 16.64 14.21 -2.86
CA PRO A 94 16.20 15.10 -1.80
C PRO A 94 14.84 15.76 -2.10
N PHE A 95 14.32 15.61 -3.33
CA PHE A 95 13.07 16.20 -3.76
C PHE A 95 11.90 15.26 -3.52
N VAL A 96 10.73 15.83 -3.25
CA VAL A 96 9.45 15.10 -3.19
C VAL A 96 8.97 14.72 -4.59
N PRO A 97 8.11 13.69 -4.74
CA PRO A 97 7.55 13.33 -6.03
C PRO A 97 6.67 14.46 -6.60
N SER A 98 6.42 14.41 -7.91
CA SER A 98 5.60 15.41 -8.62
C SER A 98 4.11 15.35 -8.29
N VAL A 99 3.62 14.21 -7.79
CA VAL A 99 2.23 14.07 -7.35
C VAL A 99 1.96 14.93 -6.11
N SER A 100 0.76 15.49 -6.00
CA SER A 100 0.37 16.23 -4.79
C SER A 100 0.21 15.27 -3.59
N ILE A 101 0.52 15.75 -2.39
CA ILE A 101 0.36 14.91 -1.19
C ILE A 101 -1.10 14.50 -0.96
N ASP A 102 -2.04 15.38 -1.30
CA ASP A 102 -3.47 15.11 -1.13
C ASP A 102 -3.95 14.03 -2.10
N ASP A 103 -3.50 14.06 -3.37
CA ASP A 103 -3.82 13.01 -4.34
C ASP A 103 -3.18 11.68 -3.95
N ALA A 104 -1.94 11.71 -3.47
CA ALA A 104 -1.23 10.52 -3.01
C ALA A 104 -1.91 9.89 -1.79
N CYS A 105 -2.30 10.69 -0.79
CA CYS A 105 -3.05 10.20 0.38
C CYS A 105 -4.43 9.67 -0.02
N ARG A 106 -5.16 10.36 -0.90
CA ARG A 106 -6.46 9.88 -1.41
C ARG A 106 -6.32 8.52 -2.08
N LEU A 107 -5.27 8.32 -2.87
CA LEU A 107 -4.99 7.03 -3.49
C LEU A 107 -4.66 5.95 -2.44
N ALA A 108 -3.86 6.28 -1.42
CA ALA A 108 -3.55 5.35 -0.34
C ALA A 108 -4.83 4.94 0.44
N GLU A 109 -5.74 5.88 0.72
CA GLU A 109 -7.06 5.59 1.30
C GLU A 109 -7.88 4.62 0.44
N GLN A 110 -7.91 4.86 -0.88
CA GLN A 110 -8.62 4.03 -1.85
C GLN A 110 -8.06 2.60 -1.88
N ILE A 111 -6.74 2.46 -1.99
CA ILE A 111 -6.04 1.17 -2.00
C ILE A 111 -6.24 0.43 -0.68
N ASN A 112 -6.09 1.11 0.46
CA ASN A 112 -6.31 0.51 1.77
C ASN A 112 -7.75 0.02 1.94
N THR A 113 -8.74 0.82 1.54
CA THR A 113 -10.17 0.45 1.58
C THR A 113 -10.47 -0.72 0.66
N ALA A 114 -9.92 -0.72 -0.56
CA ALA A 114 -10.10 -1.79 -1.52
C ALA A 114 -9.46 -3.10 -1.04
N THR A 115 -8.29 -3.03 -0.39
CA THR A 115 -7.59 -4.16 0.22
C THR A 115 -8.39 -4.76 1.38
N ILE A 116 -8.91 -3.92 2.29
CA ILE A 116 -9.81 -4.37 3.36
C ILE A 116 -11.04 -5.08 2.76
N SER A 117 -11.66 -4.46 1.75
CA SER A 117 -12.85 -5.01 1.08
C SER A 117 -12.57 -6.32 0.34
N PHE A 118 -11.38 -6.47 -0.24
CA PHE A 118 -10.93 -7.69 -0.88
C PHE A 118 -10.89 -8.87 0.11
N PHE A 119 -10.32 -8.66 1.29
CA PHE A 119 -10.23 -9.70 2.31
C PHE A 119 -11.53 -9.94 3.08
N ALA A 120 -12.38 -8.92 3.23
CA ALA A 120 -13.71 -9.10 3.81
C ALA A 120 -14.61 -10.00 2.95
N ARG A 121 -14.50 -9.90 1.61
CA ARG A 121 -15.27 -10.72 0.65
C ARG A 121 -14.81 -12.17 0.60
N ARG A 122 -13.53 -12.43 0.89
CA ARG A 122 -12.94 -13.77 0.98
C ARG A 122 -12.98 -14.30 2.41
N GLY A 123 -14.13 -14.20 3.08
CA GLY A 123 -14.34 -14.72 4.44
C GLY A 123 -13.75 -16.12 4.65
N PRO A 124 -13.45 -16.53 5.90
CA PRO A 124 -12.64 -17.71 6.18
C PRO A 124 -13.16 -18.88 5.36
N ALA A 125 -12.30 -19.44 4.52
CA ALA A 125 -12.62 -20.65 3.78
C ALA A 125 -13.18 -21.63 4.81
N SER A 126 -14.46 -22.00 4.64
CA SER A 126 -15.06 -23.06 5.43
C SER A 126 -14.14 -24.26 5.31
N ALA A 127 -13.45 -24.60 6.39
CA ALA A 127 -12.68 -25.82 6.48
C ALA A 127 -13.64 -26.96 6.13
N SER A 128 -13.38 -27.58 4.98
CA SER A 128 -14.08 -28.77 4.50
C SER A 128 -13.48 -30.01 5.18
#